data_AF-A0A2W7R9D7-F1
#
_entry.id   AF-A0A2W7R9D7-F1
#
_cell.length_a   1.000
_cell.length_b   1.000
_cell.length_c   1.000
_cell.angle_alpha   90.00
_cell.angle_beta   90.00
_cell.angle_gamma   90.00
#
_symmetry.space_group_name_H-M   'P 1'
#
loop_
_entity.id
_entity.type
_entity.pdbx_description
1 polymer ?
#
loop_
_entity_poly.entity_id
_entity_poly.type
_entity_poly.pdbx_seq_one_letter_code
_entity_poly.pdbx_strand_id
1 'polypeptide(L)'
;MTALDQYRRLEGPGLWAASGADQRREVVVSFGEATLVISDSRSMIVLSHWSLPAVVRLNPGKRPALYSPEGDGGEVLELDDDWLIDALKVVQAALSPPRSLFARLRKPVLGALSLAVVLAAALIVPPALVTHTASVVPMAKRVELADRLRHDLVLSGARVCQSPYGDPAIASLQRRLFQSPVQIVVMRGLPVDQPRVQHVMGRLFLLDARLLDEAESPEALAGAVLLAAQRNADDDPLHPLLRHAGVVATFRLLTSADLPASATSGYAQALLRAPLAVPDAASVLERFERAELSTRPLVDNPFMLDPALEQIAPALRAGDPMAGEPPQTALLNDGQWVSLLNICDG
;
A
#
# COMPACT_ATOMS: atom_id res chain seq x y z
N MET A 1 -18.66 -35.49 46.82
CA MET A 1 -17.98 -36.69 46.31
C MET A 1 -17.40 -36.35 44.96
N THR A 2 -16.10 -36.13 44.88
CA THR A 2 -15.43 -36.01 43.58
C THR A 2 -15.06 -37.41 43.08
N ALA A 3 -14.81 -37.59 41.78
CA ALA A 3 -14.39 -38.89 41.22
C ALA A 3 -13.09 -39.45 41.84
N LEU A 4 -12.37 -38.65 42.64
CA LEU A 4 -11.18 -39.04 43.40
C LEU A 4 -11.50 -39.76 44.73
N ASP A 5 -12.64 -39.44 45.37
CA ASP A 5 -13.00 -40.02 46.68
C ASP A 5 -13.20 -41.54 46.62
N GLN A 6 -13.69 -42.06 45.49
CA GLN A 6 -13.96 -43.49 45.29
C GLN A 6 -12.69 -44.34 45.10
N TYR A 7 -11.54 -43.73 44.76
CA TYR A 7 -10.28 -44.42 44.50
C TYR A 7 -9.24 -44.22 45.62
N ARG A 8 -9.54 -43.41 46.64
CA ARG A 8 -8.61 -43.06 47.74
C ARG A 8 -8.24 -44.22 48.68
N ARG A 9 -8.80 -45.41 48.45
CA ARG A 9 -8.51 -46.67 49.15
C ARG A 9 -8.33 -47.83 48.18
N LEU A 10 -8.06 -47.52 46.92
CA LEU A 10 -7.77 -48.52 45.92
C LEU A 10 -6.38 -49.08 46.17
N GLU A 11 -6.30 -50.37 46.40
CA GLU A 11 -5.06 -51.11 46.57
C GLU A 11 -5.13 -52.38 45.73
N GLY A 12 -3.99 -52.79 45.17
CA GLY A 12 -3.95 -54.04 44.44
C GLY A 12 -2.53 -54.50 44.12
N PRO A 13 -2.39 -55.75 43.65
CA PRO A 13 -1.10 -56.35 43.41
C PRO A 13 -0.44 -55.80 42.14
N GLY A 14 0.88 -55.72 42.16
CA GLY A 14 1.71 -55.40 41.01
C GLY A 14 3.08 -56.05 41.11
N LEU A 15 3.87 -55.91 40.05
CA LEU A 15 5.28 -56.29 40.02
C LEU A 15 6.12 -55.04 39.80
N TRP A 16 7.08 -54.77 40.69
CA TRP A 16 7.92 -53.58 40.59
C TRP A 16 9.41 -53.95 40.55
N ALA A 17 10.17 -53.20 39.77
CA ALA A 17 11.62 -53.27 39.70
C ALA A 17 12.22 -51.87 39.78
N ALA A 18 13.29 -51.70 40.58
CA ALA A 18 14.00 -50.43 40.75
C ALA A 18 14.77 -50.01 39.48
N SER A 19 15.20 -51.00 38.69
CA SER A 19 15.79 -50.81 37.36
C SER A 19 15.23 -51.85 36.39
N GLY A 20 15.23 -51.56 35.09
CA GLY A 20 14.79 -52.51 34.06
C GLY A 20 15.57 -53.84 33.99
N ALA A 21 16.70 -53.94 34.72
CA ALA A 21 17.53 -55.14 34.84
C ALA A 21 17.36 -55.88 36.19
N ASP A 22 16.66 -55.30 37.16
CA ASP A 22 16.42 -55.92 38.47
C ASP A 22 15.32 -56.97 38.43
N GLN A 23 15.41 -57.94 39.34
CA GLN A 23 14.35 -58.91 39.53
C GLN A 23 13.08 -58.20 40.02
N ARG A 24 11.96 -58.43 39.30
CA ARG A 24 10.64 -57.91 39.68
C ARG A 24 10.21 -58.51 41.01
N ARG A 25 9.82 -57.64 41.95
CA ARG A 25 9.30 -57.98 43.27
C ARG A 25 7.79 -57.83 43.27
N GLU A 26 7.10 -58.71 43.99
CA GLU A 26 5.67 -58.55 44.26
C GLU A 26 5.45 -57.37 45.20
N VAL A 27 4.60 -56.45 44.76
CA VAL A 27 4.29 -55.23 45.49
C VAL A 27 2.79 -55.04 45.61
N VAL A 28 2.38 -54.30 46.62
CA VAL A 28 1.04 -53.73 46.74
C VAL A 28 1.14 -52.26 46.37
N VAL A 29 0.29 -51.86 45.43
CA VAL A 29 0.20 -50.49 44.94
C VAL A 29 -1.03 -49.85 45.56
N SER A 30 -0.86 -48.71 46.23
CA SER A 30 -1.95 -47.96 46.84
C SER A 30 -2.06 -46.54 46.30
N PHE A 31 -3.29 -46.08 46.12
CA PHE A 31 -3.62 -44.77 45.56
C PHE A 31 -3.89 -43.76 46.69
N GLY A 32 -3.01 -42.77 46.84
CA GLY A 32 -3.23 -41.60 47.68
C GLY A 32 -3.97 -40.47 46.95
N GLU A 33 -3.91 -39.24 47.49
CA GLU A 33 -4.59 -38.09 46.87
C GLU A 33 -3.91 -37.60 45.59
N ALA A 34 -2.58 -37.62 45.54
CA ALA A 34 -1.78 -37.24 44.37
C ALA A 34 -0.56 -38.15 44.16
N THR A 35 -0.45 -39.22 44.94
CA THR A 35 0.72 -40.11 44.98
C THR A 35 0.31 -41.57 44.83
N LEU A 36 1.06 -42.31 44.04
CA LEU A 36 1.01 -43.76 43.95
C LEU A 36 2.10 -44.31 44.87
N VAL A 37 1.72 -45.09 45.87
CA VAL A 37 2.66 -45.68 46.83
C VAL A 37 2.87 -47.14 46.47
N ILE A 38 4.12 -47.55 46.38
CA ILE A 38 4.51 -48.92 46.03
C ILE A 38 5.16 -49.53 47.25
N SER A 39 4.56 -50.58 47.82
CA SER A 39 5.03 -51.23 49.04
C SER A 39 5.30 -52.71 48.79
N ASP A 40 6.28 -53.29 49.50
CA ASP A 40 6.57 -54.71 49.43
C ASP A 40 5.40 -55.56 49.94
N SER A 41 5.00 -56.61 49.22
CA SER A 41 3.78 -57.38 49.51
C SER A 41 3.83 -58.16 50.83
N ARG A 42 5.02 -58.47 51.36
CA ARG A 42 5.20 -59.28 52.57
C ARG A 42 5.44 -58.44 53.80
N SER A 43 6.28 -57.41 53.66
CA SER A 43 6.73 -56.56 54.76
C SER A 43 5.93 -55.28 54.92
N MET A 44 5.12 -54.90 53.91
CA MET A 44 4.39 -53.62 53.85
C MET A 44 5.28 -52.38 53.99
N ILE A 45 6.60 -52.55 53.76
CA ILE A 45 7.55 -51.45 53.74
C ILE A 45 7.41 -50.73 52.40
N VAL A 46 7.29 -49.40 52.46
CA VAL A 46 7.20 -48.57 51.26
C VAL A 46 8.54 -48.58 50.53
N LEU A 47 8.51 -48.97 49.25
CA LEU A 47 9.67 -49.05 48.36
C LEU A 47 9.84 -47.77 47.54
N SER A 48 8.75 -47.20 47.03
CA SER A 48 8.80 -46.01 46.18
C SER A 48 7.49 -45.20 46.26
N HIS A 49 7.58 -43.91 45.96
CA HIS A 49 6.44 -43.00 45.86
C HIS A 49 6.48 -42.29 44.51
N TRP A 50 5.45 -42.46 43.69
CA TRP A 50 5.34 -41.77 42.42
C TRP A 50 4.25 -40.69 42.49
N SER A 51 4.46 -39.59 41.77
CA SER A 51 3.42 -38.58 41.56
C SER A 51 2.45 -39.10 40.50
N LEU A 52 1.16 -39.28 40.85
CA LEU A 52 0.13 -39.83 39.94
C LEU A 52 0.03 -39.07 38.60
N PRO A 53 0.07 -37.72 38.55
CA PRO A 53 0.12 -36.97 37.29
C PRO A 53 1.31 -37.33 36.40
N ALA A 54 2.44 -37.72 37.00
CA ALA A 54 3.71 -37.98 36.33
C ALA A 54 3.95 -39.47 36.04
N VAL A 55 2.95 -40.35 36.15
CA VAL A 55 3.10 -41.77 35.80
C VAL A 55 2.87 -41.97 34.30
N VAL A 56 3.84 -42.48 33.56
CA VAL A 56 3.76 -42.68 32.11
C VAL A 56 3.61 -44.16 31.79
N ARG A 57 2.66 -44.49 30.91
CA ARG A 57 2.51 -45.86 30.38
C ARG A 57 3.55 -46.11 29.29
N LEU A 58 4.40 -47.12 29.47
CA LEU A 58 5.48 -47.48 28.55
C LEU A 58 5.02 -48.34 27.35
N ASN A 59 3.94 -49.11 27.50
CA ASN A 59 3.46 -50.06 26.48
C ASN A 59 1.94 -49.90 26.19
N PRO A 60 1.51 -48.76 25.63
CA PRO A 60 0.10 -48.54 25.31
C PRO A 60 -0.46 -49.67 24.41
N GLY A 61 -1.62 -50.21 24.78
CA GLY A 61 -2.31 -51.27 24.04
C GLY A 61 -1.80 -52.71 24.27
N LYS A 62 -0.76 -52.92 25.09
CA LYS A 62 -0.24 -54.25 25.45
C LYS A 62 -0.48 -54.58 26.94
N ARG A 63 -0.54 -55.87 27.24
CA ARG A 63 -0.66 -56.46 28.59
C ARG A 63 0.51 -57.39 28.89
N PRO A 64 0.99 -57.46 30.15
CA PRO A 64 0.61 -56.61 31.29
C PRO A 64 1.04 -55.14 31.08
N ALA A 65 0.36 -54.19 31.73
CA ALA A 65 0.60 -52.76 31.53
C ALA A 65 1.84 -52.31 32.33
N LEU A 66 2.78 -51.66 31.64
CA LEU A 66 4.03 -51.18 32.21
C LEU A 66 3.97 -49.66 32.39
N TYR A 67 4.36 -49.21 33.58
CA TYR A 67 4.37 -47.82 34.00
C TYR A 67 5.72 -47.43 34.57
N SER A 68 6.07 -46.15 34.45
CA SER A 68 7.30 -45.54 34.97
C SER A 68 7.01 -44.10 35.39
N PRO A 69 7.71 -43.55 36.39
CA PRO A 69 7.63 -42.12 36.69
C PRO A 69 8.30 -41.30 35.56
N GLU A 70 7.75 -40.12 35.27
CA GLU A 70 8.30 -39.19 34.27
C GLU A 70 9.62 -38.60 34.78
N GLY A 71 10.68 -38.68 33.97
CA GLY A 71 12.02 -38.15 34.29
C GLY A 71 12.98 -39.14 34.94
N ASP A 72 12.48 -40.24 35.52
CA ASP A 72 13.28 -41.34 36.05
C ASP A 72 12.86 -42.66 35.37
N GLY A 73 13.60 -43.04 34.33
CA GLY A 73 13.32 -44.22 33.51
C GLY A 73 13.86 -45.53 34.07
N GLY A 74 14.35 -45.54 35.31
CA GLY A 74 14.86 -46.75 35.96
C GLY A 74 13.74 -47.67 36.44
N GLU A 75 12.78 -47.11 37.18
CA GLU A 75 11.76 -47.90 37.86
C GLU A 75 10.62 -48.32 36.93
N VAL A 76 10.23 -49.60 37.00
CA VAL A 76 9.12 -50.14 36.19
C VAL A 76 8.12 -50.83 37.10
N LEU A 77 6.86 -50.40 37.00
CA LEU A 77 5.71 -51.03 37.62
C LEU A 77 4.88 -51.74 36.55
N GLU A 78 4.65 -53.02 36.76
CA GLU A 78 3.81 -53.87 35.94
C GLU A 78 2.51 -54.16 36.69
N LEU A 79 1.39 -53.85 36.04
CA LEU A 79 0.04 -54.09 36.53
C LEU A 79 -0.70 -54.97 35.52
N ASP A 80 -1.44 -55.97 36.01
CA ASP A 80 -2.29 -56.80 35.16
C ASP A 80 -3.80 -56.60 35.45
N ASP A 81 -4.14 -56.06 36.62
CA ASP A 81 -5.51 -55.80 37.04
C ASP A 81 -6.14 -54.64 36.24
N ASP A 82 -7.23 -54.95 35.53
CA ASP A 82 -8.02 -54.00 34.75
C ASP A 82 -8.52 -52.82 35.58
N TRP A 83 -8.94 -53.08 36.81
CA TRP A 83 -9.51 -52.07 37.69
C TRP A 83 -8.46 -51.07 38.16
N LEU A 84 -7.25 -51.53 38.50
CA LEU A 84 -6.11 -50.66 38.84
C LEU A 84 -5.67 -49.82 37.64
N ILE A 85 -5.60 -50.42 36.46
CA ILE A 85 -5.17 -49.76 35.22
C ILE A 85 -6.16 -48.67 34.81
N ASP A 86 -7.46 -48.95 34.91
CA ASP A 86 -8.49 -47.98 34.56
C ASP A 86 -8.60 -46.87 35.62
N ALA A 87 -8.48 -47.20 36.91
CA ALA A 87 -8.42 -46.19 37.95
C ALA A 87 -7.23 -45.23 37.77
N LEU A 88 -6.04 -45.76 37.42
CA LEU A 88 -4.86 -44.94 37.15
C LEU A 88 -5.09 -43.97 35.98
N LYS A 89 -5.75 -44.42 34.91
CA LYS A 89 -6.12 -43.53 33.79
C LYS A 89 -7.10 -42.44 34.23
N VAL A 90 -8.13 -42.80 35.00
CA VAL A 90 -9.16 -41.86 35.46
C VAL A 90 -8.56 -40.81 36.40
N VAL A 91 -7.75 -41.24 37.38
CA VAL A 91 -7.10 -40.34 38.34
C VAL A 91 -6.08 -39.44 37.65
N GLN A 92 -5.27 -39.98 36.74
CA GLN A 92 -4.32 -39.16 35.97
C GLN A 92 -5.04 -38.11 35.12
N ALA A 93 -6.15 -38.46 34.47
CA ALA A 93 -6.94 -37.51 33.69
C ALA A 93 -7.55 -36.40 34.54
N ALA A 94 -7.96 -36.72 35.78
CA ALA A 94 -8.52 -35.74 36.72
C ALA A 94 -7.47 -34.79 37.31
N LEU A 95 -6.22 -35.26 37.50
CA LEU A 95 -5.13 -34.48 38.08
C LEU A 95 -4.25 -33.76 37.04
N SER A 96 -4.36 -34.12 35.76
CA SER A 96 -3.61 -33.44 34.69
C SER A 96 -4.09 -32.00 34.53
N PRO A 97 -3.19 -30.98 34.53
CA PRO A 97 -3.60 -29.61 34.31
C PRO A 97 -4.28 -29.48 32.93
N PRO A 98 -5.36 -28.69 32.81
CA PRO A 98 -6.00 -28.48 31.52
C PRO A 98 -4.96 -27.91 30.55
N ARG A 99 -4.62 -28.67 29.50
CA ARG A 99 -3.78 -28.19 28.40
C ARG A 99 -4.45 -26.95 27.83
N SER A 100 -3.95 -25.75 28.14
CA SER A 100 -4.65 -24.52 27.79
C SER A 100 -4.70 -24.39 26.26
N LEU A 101 -5.92 -24.42 25.71
CA LEU A 101 -6.16 -24.20 24.29
C LEU A 101 -5.54 -22.87 23.81
N PHE A 102 -5.43 -21.89 24.71
CA PHE A 102 -4.80 -20.60 24.50
C PHE A 102 -3.31 -20.67 24.08
N ALA A 103 -2.53 -21.65 24.57
CA ALA A 103 -1.11 -21.77 24.20
C ALA A 103 -0.91 -22.18 22.73
N ARG A 104 -1.85 -22.96 22.16
CA ARG A 104 -1.80 -23.38 20.75
C ARG A 104 -2.27 -22.29 19.78
N LEU A 105 -3.20 -21.44 20.21
CA LEU A 105 -3.74 -20.32 19.42
C LEU A 105 -2.80 -19.11 19.37
N ARG A 106 -1.86 -18.97 20.32
CA ARG A 106 -0.96 -17.82 20.38
C ARG A 106 -0.11 -17.64 19.10
N LYS A 107 0.51 -18.71 18.60
CA LYS A 107 1.37 -18.65 17.40
C LYS A 107 0.62 -18.24 16.12
N PRO A 108 -0.52 -18.87 15.74
CA PRO A 108 -1.25 -18.46 14.54
C PRO A 108 -1.86 -17.06 14.68
N VAL A 109 -2.31 -16.65 15.87
CA VAL A 109 -2.84 -15.29 16.09
C VAL A 109 -1.75 -14.24 15.95
N LEU A 110 -0.57 -14.44 16.54
CA LEU A 110 0.57 -13.53 16.35
C LEU A 110 1.01 -13.49 14.87
N GLY A 111 1.03 -14.64 14.20
CA GLY A 111 1.31 -14.73 12.77
C GLY A 111 0.32 -13.90 11.93
N ALA A 112 -0.98 -14.11 12.14
CA ALA A 112 -2.04 -13.37 11.46
C ALA A 112 -1.96 -11.86 11.74
N LEU A 113 -1.70 -11.46 12.98
CA LEU A 113 -1.54 -10.04 13.34
C LEU A 113 -0.32 -9.42 12.65
N SER A 114 0.82 -10.11 12.65
CA SER A 114 2.03 -9.61 11.99
C SER A 114 1.84 -9.46 10.48
N LEU A 115 1.18 -10.43 9.83
CA LEU A 115 0.83 -10.36 8.42
C LEU A 115 -0.13 -9.20 8.14
N ALA A 116 -1.14 -9.00 8.99
CA ALA A 116 -2.08 -7.89 8.87
C ALA A 116 -1.37 -6.53 8.94
N VAL A 117 -0.40 -6.36 9.85
CA VAL A 117 0.40 -5.14 9.97
C VAL A 117 1.25 -4.91 8.71
N VAL A 118 1.91 -5.96 8.20
CA VAL A 118 2.73 -5.84 6.97
C VAL A 118 1.86 -5.48 5.77
N LEU A 119 0.69 -6.10 5.63
CA LEU A 119 -0.25 -5.76 4.56
C LEU A 119 -0.78 -4.33 4.69
N ALA A 120 -1.14 -3.90 5.90
CA ALA A 120 -1.56 -2.52 6.15
C ALA A 120 -0.44 -1.53 5.78
N ALA A 121 0.80 -1.79 6.21
CA ALA A 121 1.94 -0.96 5.86
C ALA A 121 2.20 -0.93 4.34
N ALA A 122 2.12 -2.07 3.66
CA ALA A 122 2.30 -2.15 2.21
C ALA A 122 1.25 -1.37 1.42
N LEU A 123 0.03 -1.21 1.96
CA LEU A 123 -1.04 -0.44 1.33
C LEU A 123 -0.98 1.06 1.67
N ILE A 124 -0.57 1.41 2.89
CA ILE A 124 -0.63 2.80 3.40
C ILE A 124 0.67 3.57 3.13
N VAL A 125 1.84 2.94 3.29
CA VAL A 125 3.13 3.64 3.23
C VAL A 125 3.44 4.17 1.82
N PRO A 126 3.23 3.41 0.71
CA PRO A 126 3.52 3.92 -0.63
C PRO A 126 2.78 5.21 -1.01
N PRO A 127 1.44 5.32 -0.87
CA PRO A 127 0.74 6.56 -1.20
C PRO A 127 1.15 7.70 -0.26
N ALA A 128 1.30 7.43 1.05
CA ALA A 128 1.73 8.45 2.01
C ALA A 128 3.13 9.00 1.69
N LEU A 129 4.06 8.13 1.28
CA LEU A 129 5.41 8.52 0.86
C LEU A 129 5.36 9.42 -0.37
N VAL A 130 4.53 9.08 -1.37
CA VAL A 130 4.38 9.88 -2.59
C VAL A 130 3.83 11.28 -2.26
N THR A 131 2.75 11.37 -1.48
CA THR A 131 2.15 12.65 -1.09
C THR A 131 3.10 13.50 -0.26
N HIS A 132 3.78 12.90 0.72
CA HIS A 132 4.73 13.64 1.55
C HIS A 132 5.95 14.10 0.75
N THR A 133 6.50 13.24 -0.11
CA THR A 133 7.64 13.61 -0.95
C THR A 133 7.25 14.74 -1.90
N ALA A 134 6.06 14.69 -2.51
CA ALA A 134 5.59 15.75 -3.37
C ALA A 134 5.58 17.11 -2.63
N SER A 135 5.02 17.18 -1.43
CA SER A 135 4.91 18.46 -0.71
C SER A 135 6.24 19.10 -0.29
N VAL A 136 7.31 18.31 -0.14
CA VAL A 136 8.62 18.81 0.31
C VAL A 136 9.64 19.04 -0.81
N VAL A 137 9.42 18.50 -2.01
CA VAL A 137 10.38 18.65 -3.12
C VAL A 137 10.46 20.11 -3.57
N PRO A 138 11.64 20.76 -3.50
CA PRO A 138 11.80 22.17 -3.85
C PRO A 138 11.49 22.46 -5.33
N MET A 139 11.03 23.68 -5.61
CA MET A 139 10.70 24.10 -6.98
C MET A 139 11.88 23.94 -7.96
N ALA A 140 13.11 24.22 -7.52
CA ALA A 140 14.31 24.03 -8.37
C ALA A 140 14.45 22.59 -8.86
N LYS A 141 14.20 21.60 -8.00
CA LYS A 141 14.23 20.18 -8.37
C LYS A 141 13.08 19.81 -9.30
N ARG A 142 11.91 20.41 -9.11
CA ARG A 142 10.75 20.22 -10.02
C ARG A 142 11.05 20.73 -11.43
N VAL A 143 11.69 21.89 -11.55
CA VAL A 143 12.12 22.45 -12.85
C VAL A 143 13.16 21.54 -13.52
N GLU A 144 14.14 21.05 -12.76
CA GLU A 144 15.13 20.08 -13.27
C GLU A 144 14.46 18.80 -13.81
N LEU A 145 13.48 18.26 -13.09
CA LEU A 145 12.73 17.08 -13.54
C LEU A 145 11.87 17.36 -14.78
N ALA A 146 11.27 18.54 -14.86
CA ALA A 146 10.51 18.97 -16.03
C ALA A 146 11.40 19.10 -17.28
N ASP A 147 12.62 19.61 -17.09
CA ASP A 147 13.58 19.71 -18.18
C ASP A 147 14.04 18.33 -18.66
N ARG A 148 14.30 17.38 -17.74
CA ARG A 148 14.59 15.98 -18.10
C ARG A 148 13.43 15.35 -18.88
N LEU A 149 12.19 15.54 -18.43
CA LEU A 149 10.99 15.07 -19.14
C LEU A 149 10.94 15.60 -20.58
N ARG A 150 11.20 16.90 -20.76
CA ARG A 150 11.23 17.56 -22.08
C ARG A 150 12.33 16.96 -22.97
N HIS A 151 13.52 16.71 -22.42
CA HIS A 151 14.61 16.04 -23.15
C HIS A 151 14.23 14.62 -23.58
N ASP A 152 13.58 13.84 -22.71
CA ASP A 152 13.11 12.48 -23.03
C ASP A 152 12.07 12.47 -24.18
N LEU A 153 11.20 13.49 -24.24
CA LEU A 153 10.25 13.67 -25.36
C LEU A 153 10.98 13.95 -26.66
N VAL A 154 12.02 14.79 -26.64
CA VAL A 154 12.83 15.08 -27.83
C VAL A 154 13.56 13.83 -28.32
N LEU A 155 14.15 13.05 -27.41
CA LEU A 155 14.77 11.77 -27.75
C LEU A 155 13.78 10.75 -28.31
N SER A 156 12.51 10.86 -27.93
CA SER A 156 11.41 10.03 -28.45
C SER A 156 10.84 10.53 -29.79
N GLY A 157 11.41 11.59 -30.38
CA GLY A 157 11.05 12.11 -31.71
C GLY A 157 10.21 13.39 -31.72
N ALA A 158 9.83 13.93 -30.56
CA ALA A 158 9.18 15.23 -30.50
C ALA A 158 10.16 16.37 -30.83
N ARG A 159 9.66 17.50 -31.31
CA ARG A 159 10.47 18.70 -31.59
C ARG A 159 9.90 19.90 -30.87
N VAL A 160 10.75 20.64 -30.18
CA VAL A 160 10.37 21.93 -29.59
C VAL A 160 10.24 22.95 -30.71
N CYS A 161 9.11 23.65 -30.76
CA CYS A 161 8.91 24.76 -31.68
C CYS A 161 9.41 26.05 -31.04
N GLN A 162 10.21 26.81 -31.79
CA GLN A 162 10.76 28.10 -31.36
C GLN A 162 10.79 29.02 -32.57
N SER A 163 10.49 30.29 -32.35
CA SER A 163 10.53 31.31 -33.40
C SER A 163 10.79 32.68 -32.79
N PRO A 164 11.62 33.54 -33.44
CA PRO A 164 11.89 34.90 -32.96
C PRO A 164 10.64 35.74 -32.70
N TYR A 165 9.55 35.46 -33.42
CA TYR A 165 8.27 36.18 -33.29
C TYR A 165 7.23 35.41 -32.47
N GLY A 166 7.29 34.07 -32.45
CA GLY A 166 6.39 33.23 -31.65
C GLY A 166 6.71 33.26 -30.15
N ASP A 167 7.99 33.24 -29.78
CA ASP A 167 8.42 33.21 -28.37
C ASP A 167 7.95 34.44 -27.58
N PRO A 168 8.01 35.68 -28.12
CA PRO A 168 7.43 36.86 -27.46
C PRO A 168 5.91 36.80 -27.30
N ALA A 169 5.19 36.14 -28.22
CA ALA A 169 3.75 35.94 -28.11
C ALA A 169 3.42 34.98 -26.96
N ILE A 170 4.15 33.85 -26.84
CA ILE A 170 4.05 32.96 -25.68
C ILE A 170 4.33 33.71 -24.37
N ALA A 171 5.39 34.51 -24.32
CA ALA A 171 5.76 35.27 -23.12
C ALA A 171 4.69 36.33 -22.74
N SER A 172 3.96 36.86 -23.72
CA SER A 172 2.83 37.77 -23.47
C SER A 172 1.63 37.01 -22.91
N LEU A 173 1.31 35.85 -23.48
CA LEU A 173 0.26 34.95 -22.97
C LEU A 173 0.55 34.52 -21.51
N GLN A 174 1.77 34.08 -21.21
CA GLN A 174 2.19 33.67 -19.86
C GLN A 174 1.93 34.76 -18.81
N ARG A 175 2.36 36.00 -19.11
CA ARG A 175 2.21 37.15 -18.20
C ARG A 175 0.76 37.56 -17.98
N ARG A 176 -0.10 37.36 -18.98
CA ARG A 176 -1.51 37.71 -18.89
C ARG A 176 -2.33 36.66 -18.15
N LEU A 177 -2.00 35.37 -18.31
CA LEU A 177 -2.73 34.27 -17.67
C LEU A 177 -2.29 33.96 -16.24
N PHE A 178 -1.02 34.22 -15.90
CA PHE A 178 -0.46 33.80 -14.62
C PHE A 178 0.28 34.93 -13.90
N GLN A 179 -0.03 35.10 -12.62
CA GLN A 179 0.67 36.05 -11.73
C GLN A 179 2.08 35.57 -11.35
N SER A 180 2.29 34.25 -11.36
CA SER A 180 3.56 33.62 -11.06
C SER A 180 4.25 33.18 -12.36
N PRO A 181 5.59 33.18 -12.42
CA PRO A 181 6.32 32.67 -13.58
C PRO A 181 5.94 31.22 -13.88
N VAL A 182 5.55 30.98 -15.13
CA VAL A 182 5.30 29.66 -15.72
C VAL A 182 6.06 29.56 -17.04
N GLN A 183 6.30 28.34 -17.51
CA GLN A 183 6.83 28.08 -18.84
C GLN A 183 5.78 27.39 -19.69
N ILE A 184 5.63 27.84 -20.93
CA ILE A 184 4.77 27.25 -21.95
C ILE A 184 5.71 26.87 -23.09
N VAL A 185 5.71 25.60 -23.46
CA VAL A 185 6.56 25.06 -24.52
C VAL A 185 5.67 24.36 -25.53
N VAL A 186 5.71 24.85 -26.77
CA VAL A 186 5.00 24.23 -27.90
C VAL A 186 5.89 23.16 -28.50
N MET A 187 5.33 21.97 -28.74
CA MET A 187 6.04 20.85 -29.32
C MET A 187 5.22 20.18 -30.42
N ARG A 188 5.91 19.77 -31.48
CA ARG A 188 5.35 18.98 -32.60
C ARG A 188 5.76 17.52 -32.45
N GLY A 189 4.85 16.60 -32.76
CA GLY A 189 5.11 15.16 -32.70
C GLY A 189 4.99 14.54 -31.31
N LEU A 190 4.22 15.15 -30.40
CA LEU A 190 3.94 14.54 -29.10
C LEU A 190 3.05 13.29 -29.29
N PRO A 191 3.31 12.18 -28.58
CA PRO A 191 2.51 10.95 -28.64
C PRO A 191 1.22 11.08 -27.79
N VAL A 192 0.47 12.15 -28.00
CA VAL A 192 -0.79 12.45 -27.31
C VAL A 192 -1.92 12.50 -28.33
N ASP A 193 -3.08 11.92 -28.01
CA ASP A 193 -4.27 12.11 -28.84
C ASP A 193 -5.03 13.34 -28.33
N GLN A 194 -5.54 13.27 -27.10
CA GLN A 194 -6.10 14.38 -26.34
C GLN A 194 -5.98 14.10 -24.82
N PRO A 195 -5.95 15.13 -23.94
CA PRO A 195 -5.94 16.56 -24.24
C PRO A 195 -4.57 17.07 -24.70
N ARG A 196 -4.58 18.17 -25.47
CA ARG A 196 -3.38 18.71 -26.13
C ARG A 196 -2.54 19.66 -25.28
N VAL A 197 -2.98 19.97 -24.05
CA VAL A 197 -2.23 20.72 -23.06
C VAL A 197 -1.96 19.84 -21.86
N GLN A 198 -0.68 19.70 -21.50
CA GLN A 198 -0.26 18.97 -20.32
C GLN A 198 0.55 19.90 -19.41
N HIS A 199 0.04 20.18 -18.22
CA HIS A 199 0.81 20.89 -17.21
C HIS A 199 1.51 19.88 -16.32
N VAL A 200 2.84 19.99 -16.29
CA VAL A 200 3.74 19.06 -15.63
C VAL A 200 4.43 19.77 -14.46
N MET A 201 5.31 19.04 -13.76
CA MET A 201 6.07 19.60 -12.64
C MET A 201 6.88 20.84 -13.07
N GLY A 202 7.24 21.68 -12.10
CA GLY A 202 8.09 22.84 -12.36
C GLY A 202 7.38 24.00 -13.07
N ARG A 203 6.04 24.02 -13.08
CA ARG A 203 5.22 25.06 -13.73
C ARG A 203 5.41 25.12 -15.25
N LEU A 204 5.61 23.94 -15.85
CA LEU A 204 5.81 23.78 -17.29
C LEU A 204 4.53 23.26 -17.93
N PHE A 205 4.05 23.95 -18.96
CA PHE A 205 2.95 23.55 -19.82
C PHE A 205 3.53 23.08 -21.15
N LEU A 206 3.26 21.83 -21.50
CA LEU A 206 3.56 21.24 -22.79
C LEU A 206 2.32 21.35 -23.67
N LEU A 207 2.44 22.07 -24.78
CA LEU A 207 1.37 22.27 -25.75
C LEU A 207 1.70 21.47 -27.01
N ASP A 208 0.79 20.60 -27.43
CA ASP A 208 0.88 20.01 -28.77
C ASP A 208 0.59 21.08 -29.82
N ALA A 209 1.46 21.19 -30.83
CA ALA A 209 1.32 22.17 -31.91
C ALA A 209 -0.05 22.11 -32.61
N ARG A 210 -0.70 20.93 -32.69
CA ARG A 210 -2.04 20.78 -33.27
C ARG A 210 -3.11 21.60 -32.55
N LEU A 211 -2.89 21.95 -31.28
CA LEU A 211 -3.81 22.81 -30.54
C LEU A 211 -3.88 24.23 -31.14
N LEU A 212 -2.77 24.71 -31.72
CA LEU A 212 -2.73 26.02 -32.36
C LEU A 212 -3.59 26.03 -33.62
N ASP A 213 -3.64 24.92 -34.36
CA ASP A 213 -4.47 24.78 -35.56
C ASP A 213 -5.97 24.61 -35.21
N GLU A 214 -6.28 24.05 -34.04
CA GLU A 214 -7.65 23.77 -33.59
C GLU A 214 -8.30 24.92 -32.83
N ALA A 215 -7.51 25.78 -32.19
CA ALA A 215 -8.00 26.93 -31.45
C ALA A 215 -8.30 28.10 -32.40
N GLU A 216 -9.54 28.58 -32.43
CA GLU A 216 -9.92 29.69 -33.33
C GLU A 216 -9.42 31.06 -32.86
N SER A 217 -9.10 31.19 -31.57
CA SER A 217 -8.67 32.46 -30.98
C SER A 217 -7.63 32.28 -29.86
N PRO A 218 -6.88 33.34 -29.52
CA PRO A 218 -6.02 33.37 -28.34
C PRO A 218 -6.75 33.01 -27.05
N GLU A 219 -8.02 33.40 -26.91
CA GLU A 219 -8.86 33.13 -25.74
C GLU A 219 -9.25 31.66 -25.65
N ALA A 220 -9.52 30.99 -26.78
CA ALA A 220 -9.79 29.56 -26.81
C ALA A 220 -8.54 28.75 -26.38
N LEU A 221 -7.37 29.12 -26.91
CA LEU A 221 -6.08 28.54 -26.50
C LEU A 221 -5.80 28.78 -25.01
N ALA A 222 -5.99 30.01 -24.54
CA ALA A 222 -5.83 30.37 -23.14
C ALA A 222 -6.76 29.57 -22.24
N GLY A 223 -8.00 29.35 -22.66
CA GLY A 223 -8.96 28.54 -21.93
C GLY A 223 -8.48 27.10 -21.74
N ALA A 224 -7.93 26.47 -22.79
CA ALA A 224 -7.35 25.13 -22.69
C ALA A 224 -6.16 25.09 -21.72
N VAL A 225 -5.31 26.14 -21.72
CA VAL A 225 -4.20 26.29 -20.78
C VAL A 225 -4.68 26.46 -19.33
N LEU A 226 -5.72 27.26 -19.10
CA LEU A 226 -6.33 27.45 -17.77
C LEU A 226 -7.00 26.18 -17.26
N LEU A 227 -7.64 25.41 -18.14
CA LEU A 227 -8.22 24.11 -17.79
C LEU A 227 -7.15 23.12 -17.33
N ALA A 228 -6.03 23.03 -18.06
CA ALA A 228 -4.88 22.23 -17.65
C ALA A 228 -4.24 22.72 -16.34
N ALA A 229 -4.23 24.04 -16.11
CA ALA A 229 -3.78 24.62 -14.85
C ALA A 229 -4.70 24.24 -13.69
N GLN A 230 -6.02 24.16 -13.90
CA GLN A 230 -6.98 23.79 -12.86
C GLN A 230 -6.79 22.34 -12.41
N ARG A 231 -6.66 21.38 -13.33
CA ARG A 231 -6.43 19.96 -12.97
C ARG A 231 -5.26 19.75 -12.02
N ASN A 232 -4.22 20.56 -12.17
CA ASN A 232 -3.01 20.46 -11.35
C ASN A 232 -3.09 21.24 -10.03
N ALA A 233 -4.06 22.14 -9.90
CA ALA A 233 -4.40 22.67 -8.59
C ALA A 233 -5.14 21.61 -7.74
N ASP A 234 -5.88 20.71 -8.41
CA ASP A 234 -6.61 19.63 -7.76
C ASP A 234 -5.71 18.42 -7.39
N ASP A 235 -4.71 18.08 -8.23
CA ASP A 235 -3.69 17.05 -7.95
C ASP A 235 -2.27 17.54 -8.30
N ASP A 236 -1.30 17.38 -7.37
CA ASP A 236 0.08 17.85 -7.60
C ASP A 236 0.71 17.13 -8.81
N PRO A 237 1.26 17.86 -9.81
CA PRO A 237 1.85 17.28 -11.03
C PRO A 237 3.07 16.38 -10.78
N LEU A 238 3.62 16.36 -9.56
CA LEU A 238 4.70 15.46 -9.19
C LEU A 238 4.20 14.08 -8.78
N HIS A 239 2.95 13.92 -8.33
CA HIS A 239 2.41 12.62 -7.92
C HIS A 239 2.49 11.55 -9.02
N PRO A 240 2.10 11.81 -10.30
CA PRO A 240 2.22 10.82 -11.36
C PRO A 240 3.66 10.36 -11.59
N LEU A 241 4.64 11.27 -11.51
CA LEU A 241 6.06 10.92 -11.63
C LEU A 241 6.51 10.00 -10.50
N LEU A 242 6.17 10.32 -9.26
CA LEU A 242 6.60 9.53 -8.10
C LEU A 242 5.94 8.15 -8.09
N ARG A 243 4.67 8.05 -8.51
CA ARG A 243 3.99 6.77 -8.73
C ARG A 243 4.70 5.92 -9.79
N HIS A 244 5.11 6.54 -10.90
CA HIS A 244 5.86 5.88 -11.96
C HIS A 244 7.26 5.43 -11.50
N ALA A 245 7.98 6.29 -10.79
CA ALA A 245 9.32 6.03 -10.29
C ALA A 245 9.38 4.91 -9.24
N GLY A 246 8.27 4.72 -8.50
CA GLY A 246 8.12 3.70 -7.48
C GLY A 246 8.70 4.09 -6.11
N VAL A 247 8.44 3.24 -5.12
CA VAL A 247 8.70 3.52 -3.68
C VAL A 247 10.18 3.77 -3.39
N VAL A 248 11.07 2.94 -3.95
CA VAL A 248 12.52 3.04 -3.68
C VAL A 248 13.11 4.35 -4.22
N ALA A 249 12.78 4.71 -5.46
CA ALA A 249 13.27 5.94 -6.06
C ALA A 249 12.65 7.19 -5.39
N THR A 250 11.38 7.11 -4.99
CA THR A 250 10.71 8.19 -4.24
C THR A 250 11.36 8.40 -2.87
N PHE A 251 11.64 7.33 -2.13
CA PHE A 251 12.33 7.42 -0.84
C PHE A 251 13.76 7.98 -0.98
N ARG A 252 14.47 7.58 -2.04
CA ARG A 252 15.79 8.16 -2.37
C ARG A 252 15.67 9.65 -2.68
N LEU A 253 14.71 10.07 -3.49
CA LEU A 253 14.47 11.49 -3.77
C LEU A 253 14.19 12.28 -2.48
N LEU A 254 13.40 11.73 -1.56
CA LEU A 254 13.11 12.37 -0.28
C LEU A 254 14.36 12.56 0.59
N THR A 255 15.25 11.58 0.61
CA THR A 255 16.42 11.57 1.51
C THR A 255 17.68 12.22 0.91
N SER A 256 17.85 12.15 -0.41
CA SER A 256 19.06 12.62 -1.09
C SER A 256 18.79 13.71 -2.14
N ALA A 257 17.54 14.14 -2.31
CA ALA A 257 17.11 15.09 -3.36
C ALA A 257 17.51 14.66 -4.78
N ASP A 258 17.72 13.35 -5.00
CA ASP A 258 18.16 12.78 -6.27
C ASP A 258 17.16 11.73 -6.76
N LEU A 259 16.75 11.85 -8.02
CA LEU A 259 15.94 10.86 -8.72
C LEU A 259 16.77 10.28 -9.87
N PRO A 260 17.07 8.97 -9.86
CA PRO A 260 17.91 8.36 -10.89
C PRO A 260 17.20 8.37 -12.24
N ALA A 261 17.96 8.55 -13.33
CA ALA A 261 17.40 8.60 -14.69
C ALA A 261 16.61 7.33 -15.09
N SER A 262 17.01 6.16 -14.57
CA SER A 262 16.27 4.92 -14.78
C SER A 262 14.85 4.96 -14.22
N ALA A 263 14.58 5.78 -13.20
CA ALA A 263 13.27 5.93 -12.59
C ALA A 263 12.32 6.85 -13.38
N THR A 264 12.86 7.66 -14.30
CA THR A 264 12.05 8.49 -15.22
C THR A 264 11.88 7.86 -16.60
N SER A 265 12.58 6.76 -16.87
CA SER A 265 12.51 6.04 -18.14
C SER A 265 11.06 5.70 -18.51
N GLY A 266 10.64 6.07 -19.73
CA GLY A 266 9.29 5.83 -20.24
C GLY A 266 8.18 6.70 -19.62
N TYR A 267 8.49 7.51 -18.60
CA TYR A 267 7.51 8.36 -17.94
C TYR A 267 6.88 9.37 -18.89
N ALA A 268 7.68 9.98 -19.77
CA ALA A 268 7.20 10.97 -20.73
C ALA A 268 6.05 10.44 -21.61
N GLN A 269 6.18 9.23 -22.14
CA GLN A 269 5.15 8.61 -22.97
C GLN A 269 3.94 8.17 -22.13
N ALA A 270 4.19 7.65 -20.92
CA ALA A 270 3.12 7.25 -20.00
C ALA A 270 2.26 8.45 -19.57
N LEU A 271 2.90 9.59 -19.26
CA LEU A 271 2.23 10.84 -18.87
C LEU A 271 1.31 11.35 -19.98
N LEU A 272 1.79 11.38 -21.22
CA LEU A 272 1.02 11.89 -22.36
C LEU A 272 -0.16 10.99 -22.76
N ARG A 273 -0.14 9.71 -22.39
CA ARG A 273 -1.22 8.75 -22.65
C ARG A 273 -2.16 8.56 -21.47
N ALA A 274 -1.83 9.09 -20.30
CA ALA A 274 -2.64 8.91 -19.11
C ALA A 274 -3.96 9.68 -19.26
N PRO A 275 -5.11 9.07 -18.91
CA PRO A 275 -6.36 9.81 -18.87
C PRO A 275 -6.26 10.89 -17.79
N LEU A 276 -6.65 12.11 -18.14
CA LEU A 276 -6.71 13.21 -17.18
C LEU A 276 -8.06 13.24 -16.47
N ALA A 277 -8.03 13.60 -15.18
CA ALA A 277 -9.25 13.83 -14.41
C ALA A 277 -10.03 15.02 -15.00
N VAL A 278 -11.36 14.93 -14.91
CA VAL A 278 -12.25 16.05 -15.23
C VAL A 278 -12.22 17.00 -14.03
N PRO A 279 -11.77 18.26 -14.20
CA PRO A 279 -11.75 19.22 -13.10
C PRO A 279 -13.16 19.65 -12.71
N ASP A 280 -13.31 20.09 -11.47
CA ASP A 280 -14.58 20.64 -10.99
C ASP A 280 -14.94 21.93 -11.75
N ALA A 281 -16.18 22.00 -12.25
CA ALA A 281 -16.62 23.11 -13.10
C ALA A 281 -16.64 24.44 -12.36
N ALA A 282 -17.02 24.47 -11.08
CA ALA A 282 -17.03 25.71 -10.30
C ALA A 282 -15.61 26.26 -10.11
N SER A 283 -14.65 25.39 -9.80
CA SER A 283 -13.24 25.75 -9.68
C SER A 283 -12.64 26.26 -11.00
N VAL A 284 -13.07 25.72 -12.14
CA VAL A 284 -12.71 26.24 -13.46
C VAL A 284 -13.31 27.64 -13.68
N LEU A 285 -14.59 27.87 -13.36
CA LEU A 285 -15.23 29.17 -13.50
C LEU A 285 -14.52 30.26 -12.69
N GLU A 286 -14.20 29.99 -11.42
CA GLU A 286 -13.43 30.91 -10.57
C GLU A 286 -12.04 31.25 -11.15
N ARG A 287 -11.43 30.29 -11.85
CA ARG A 287 -10.14 30.52 -12.53
C ARG A 287 -10.28 31.45 -13.72
N PHE A 288 -11.33 31.28 -14.53
CA PHE A 288 -11.61 32.17 -15.66
C PHE A 288 -11.95 33.58 -15.18
N GLU A 289 -12.72 33.70 -14.09
CA GLU A 289 -13.03 34.99 -13.46
C GLU A 289 -11.75 35.71 -13.02
N ARG A 290 -10.83 35.01 -12.32
CA ARG A 290 -9.52 35.56 -11.92
C ARG A 290 -8.64 35.97 -13.10
N ALA A 291 -8.83 35.36 -14.27
CA ALA A 291 -8.11 35.71 -15.49
C ALA A 291 -8.84 36.79 -16.32
N GLU A 292 -10.02 37.23 -15.89
CA GLU A 292 -10.90 38.16 -16.63
C GLU A 292 -11.22 37.66 -18.04
N LEU A 293 -11.45 36.34 -18.17
CA LEU A 293 -11.72 35.67 -19.45
C LEU A 293 -13.09 35.01 -19.46
N SER A 294 -13.76 35.10 -20.62
CA SER A 294 -14.96 34.31 -20.88
C SER A 294 -14.59 32.84 -21.09
N THR A 295 -15.43 31.92 -20.62
CA THR A 295 -15.36 30.50 -20.97
C THR A 295 -15.88 30.22 -22.39
N ARG A 296 -16.66 31.13 -22.99
CA ARG A 296 -17.31 30.94 -24.31
C ARG A 296 -16.32 30.55 -25.41
N PRO A 297 -15.17 31.22 -25.59
CA PRO A 297 -14.17 30.82 -26.59
C PRO A 297 -13.65 29.39 -26.42
N LEU A 298 -13.60 28.86 -25.20
CA LEU A 298 -13.20 27.47 -24.96
C LEU A 298 -14.31 26.46 -25.29
N VAL A 299 -15.54 26.74 -24.83
CA VAL A 299 -16.65 25.77 -24.87
C VAL A 299 -17.45 25.79 -26.17
N ASP A 300 -17.34 26.87 -26.94
CA ASP A 300 -17.99 27.01 -28.25
C ASP A 300 -17.00 26.88 -29.41
N ASN A 301 -15.72 26.61 -29.13
CA ASN A 301 -14.73 26.32 -30.17
C ASN A 301 -15.23 25.12 -31.01
N PRO A 302 -15.19 25.19 -32.35
CA PRO A 302 -15.71 24.13 -33.21
C PRO A 302 -15.01 22.79 -33.01
N PHE A 303 -13.72 22.84 -32.67
CA PHE A 303 -12.98 21.67 -32.22
C PHE A 303 -13.01 21.57 -30.71
N MET A 304 -13.29 20.38 -30.19
CA MET A 304 -13.17 20.13 -28.75
C MET A 304 -11.70 20.10 -28.36
N LEU A 305 -11.23 21.19 -27.75
CA LEU A 305 -9.82 21.37 -27.38
C LEU A 305 -9.37 20.45 -26.22
N ASP A 306 -10.34 19.94 -25.46
CA ASP A 306 -10.11 19.05 -24.33
C ASP A 306 -11.31 18.11 -24.08
N PRO A 307 -11.12 16.79 -23.92
CA PRO A 307 -12.19 15.82 -23.69
C PRO A 307 -13.05 16.09 -22.45
N ALA A 308 -12.51 16.75 -21.42
CA ALA A 308 -13.30 17.06 -20.23
C ALA A 308 -14.49 17.98 -20.53
N LEU A 309 -14.42 18.75 -21.62
CA LEU A 309 -15.49 19.63 -22.05
C LEU A 309 -16.77 18.88 -22.39
N GLU A 310 -16.73 17.58 -22.74
CA GLU A 310 -17.93 16.76 -22.91
C GLU A 310 -18.85 16.80 -21.67
N GLN A 311 -18.24 16.85 -20.49
CA GLN A 311 -18.96 16.79 -19.22
C GLN A 311 -19.23 18.18 -18.64
N ILE A 312 -18.24 19.08 -18.70
CA ILE A 312 -18.30 20.36 -17.98
C ILE A 312 -18.77 21.53 -18.85
N ALA A 313 -18.76 21.43 -20.18
CA ALA A 313 -19.11 22.56 -21.04
C ALA A 313 -20.51 23.16 -20.78
N PRO A 314 -21.57 22.40 -20.50
CA PRO A 314 -22.87 22.99 -20.15
C PRO A 314 -22.81 23.89 -18.91
N ALA A 315 -22.09 23.47 -17.86
CA ALA A 315 -21.91 24.25 -16.65
C ALA A 315 -21.06 25.49 -16.91
N LEU A 316 -19.97 25.36 -17.67
CA LEU A 316 -19.11 26.48 -18.05
C LEU A 316 -19.84 27.52 -18.91
N ARG A 317 -20.73 27.10 -19.82
CA ARG A 317 -21.57 28.01 -20.62
C ARG A 317 -22.57 28.78 -19.78
N ALA A 318 -23.18 28.12 -18.79
CA ALA A 318 -24.20 28.72 -17.93
C ALA A 318 -23.62 29.67 -16.89
N GLY A 319 -22.41 29.37 -16.38
CA GLY A 319 -21.73 30.13 -15.34
C GLY A 319 -20.65 31.08 -15.83
N ASP A 320 -20.60 31.39 -17.14
CA ASP A 320 -19.53 32.20 -17.72
C ASP A 320 -19.36 33.55 -17.00
N PRO A 321 -18.19 33.85 -16.41
CA PRO A 321 -17.99 35.05 -15.60
C PRO A 321 -18.05 36.36 -16.39
N MET A 322 -17.88 36.30 -17.71
CA MET A 322 -17.86 37.48 -18.58
C MET A 322 -19.13 37.63 -19.43
N ALA A 323 -20.14 36.76 -19.26
CA ALA A 323 -21.39 36.77 -20.04
C ALA A 323 -21.20 36.78 -21.58
N GLY A 324 -20.11 36.19 -22.05
CA GLY A 324 -19.71 36.12 -23.46
C GLY A 324 -18.99 37.36 -23.98
N GLU A 325 -18.79 38.37 -23.15
CA GLU A 325 -18.06 39.58 -23.54
C GLU A 325 -16.55 39.28 -23.72
N PRO A 326 -15.91 39.87 -24.74
CA PRO A 326 -14.48 39.75 -24.91
C PRO A 326 -13.72 40.40 -23.74
N PRO A 327 -12.47 39.98 -23.47
CA PRO A 327 -11.67 40.60 -22.42
C PRO A 327 -11.44 42.08 -22.71
N GLN A 328 -11.40 42.90 -21.66
CA GLN A 328 -11.16 44.36 -21.78
C GLN A 328 -9.81 44.67 -22.45
N THR A 329 -8.82 43.80 -22.24
CA THR A 329 -7.52 43.84 -22.90
C THR A 329 -7.30 42.51 -23.60
N ALA A 330 -7.13 42.57 -24.92
CA ALA A 330 -6.83 41.39 -25.74
C ALA A 330 -5.59 40.65 -25.21
N LEU A 331 -5.64 39.32 -25.19
CA LEU A 331 -4.52 38.49 -24.72
C LEU A 331 -3.29 38.64 -25.63
N LEU A 332 -3.54 38.65 -26.93
CA LEU A 332 -2.56 38.82 -28.00
C LEU A 332 -3.18 39.72 -29.07
N ASN A 333 -2.38 40.57 -29.69
CA ASN A 333 -2.81 41.23 -30.94
C ASN A 333 -2.71 40.26 -32.14
N ASP A 334 -3.33 40.60 -33.26
CA ASP A 334 -3.37 39.75 -34.46
C ASP A 334 -1.98 39.32 -34.94
N GLY A 335 -1.00 40.24 -34.92
CA GLY A 335 0.37 39.93 -35.32
C GLY A 335 1.04 38.93 -34.39
N GLN A 336 0.82 39.04 -33.08
CA GLN A 336 1.29 38.07 -32.09
C GLN A 336 0.58 36.73 -32.24
N TRP A 337 -0.73 36.73 -32.51
CA TRP A 337 -1.49 35.50 -32.73
C TRP A 337 -0.98 34.75 -33.96
N VAL A 338 -0.85 35.43 -35.10
CA VAL A 338 -0.28 34.86 -36.33
C VAL A 338 1.16 34.37 -36.11
N SER A 339 1.98 35.13 -35.37
CA SER A 339 3.36 34.71 -35.06
C SER A 339 3.39 33.44 -34.20
N LEU A 340 2.44 33.28 -33.28
CA LEU A 340 2.29 32.09 -32.46
C LEU A 340 1.83 30.88 -33.30
N LEU A 341 0.84 31.05 -34.18
CA LEU A 341 0.39 30.00 -35.09
C LEU A 341 1.55 29.43 -35.94
N ASN A 342 2.47 30.29 -36.38
CA ASN A 342 3.64 29.90 -37.18
C ASN A 342 4.90 29.54 -36.35
N ILE A 343 4.78 29.34 -35.03
CA ILE A 343 5.95 29.11 -34.16
C ILE A 343 6.76 27.85 -34.53
N CYS A 344 6.09 26.86 -35.13
CA CYS A 344 6.70 25.60 -35.52
C CYS A 344 7.25 25.58 -36.95
N ASP A 345 7.15 26.69 -37.68
CA ASP A 345 7.55 26.79 -39.10
C ASP A 345 8.84 27.61 -39.28
N GLY A 346 9.42 28.08 -38.17
CA GLY A 346 10.67 28.84 -38.11
C GLY A 346 11.94 28.01 -38.13
#